data_AF-A0A1B6F6F1-F1
#
_entry.id   AF-A0A1B6F6F1-F1
#
_cell.length_a   1.000
_cell.length_b   1.000
_cell.length_c   1.000
_cell.angle_alpha   90.00
_cell.angle_beta   90.00
_cell.angle_gamma   90.00
#
_symmetry.space_group_name_H-M   'P 1'
#
loop_
_entity.id
_entity.type
_entity.pdbx_description
1 polymer ?
#
loop_
_entity_poly.entity_id
_entity_poly.type
_entity_poly.pdbx_seq_one_letter_code
_entity_poly.pdbx_strand_id
1 'polypeptide(L)'
;MEFRFNLNDIFKSTISKIDSSLLPSDFSGDRKNASQCTALVAEIMDAMGYASAKAQDMQHLITSADKLRNMDHTVYLMIEPDDNDGKGSVVGLLKIGVKNLFLFDETGTVHESKSLCILDFYVHESKQRTGYGKKLYDYMLQDQNIIPCKLAIDKPSENFLSFLYKHYGLAKIHPQNNNFVLFEGFFEEHKTAPTEFPSSYSHHGPLSHIDNSGHNCFDSPTVRSTSYSPHLYGRHMAFKPHDTMGEIVEQGRPNSTQSPTSSGLVFSRMA
;
A
#
# COMPACT_ATOMS: atom_id res chain seq x y z
N MET A 1 -7.75 3.43 -18.91
CA MET A 1 -6.73 3.95 -19.84
C MET A 1 -6.82 3.21 -21.15
N GLU A 2 -6.91 3.94 -22.26
CA GLU A 2 -7.09 3.39 -23.60
C GLU A 2 -5.78 3.39 -24.37
N PHE A 3 -5.64 2.45 -25.32
CA PHE A 3 -4.46 2.33 -26.17
C PHE A 3 -4.88 2.30 -27.64
N ARG A 4 -3.93 2.61 -28.54
CA ARG A 4 -4.14 2.65 -30.00
C ARG A 4 -4.35 1.28 -30.65
N PHE A 5 -4.32 0.22 -29.86
CA PHE A 5 -4.46 -1.17 -30.29
C PHE A 5 -5.49 -1.87 -29.39
N ASN A 6 -6.04 -2.99 -29.87
CA ASN A 6 -7.04 -3.76 -29.16
C ASN A 6 -6.39 -4.55 -28.01
N LEU A 7 -6.82 -4.28 -26.78
CA LEU A 7 -6.30 -4.98 -25.59
C LEU A 7 -6.79 -6.42 -25.53
N ASN A 8 -7.98 -6.71 -26.07
CA ASN A 8 -8.57 -8.04 -26.08
C ASN A 8 -7.81 -9.02 -26.98
N ASP A 9 -6.98 -8.51 -27.90
CA ASP A 9 -6.07 -9.34 -28.71
C ASP A 9 -4.90 -9.86 -27.85
N ILE A 10 -4.47 -9.08 -26.85
CA ILE A 10 -3.31 -9.35 -25.98
C ILE A 10 -3.73 -10.12 -24.72
N PHE A 11 -4.79 -9.67 -24.06
CA PHE A 11 -5.25 -10.21 -22.79
C PHE A 11 -6.57 -10.95 -22.98
N LYS A 12 -6.61 -12.23 -22.60
CA LYS A 12 -7.83 -13.04 -22.68
C LYS A 12 -8.61 -13.05 -21.36
N SER A 13 -7.92 -12.74 -20.27
CA SER A 13 -8.46 -12.71 -18.92
C SER A 13 -8.64 -11.27 -18.44
N THR A 14 -9.69 -11.02 -17.66
CA THR A 14 -9.93 -9.70 -17.02
C THR A 14 -8.75 -9.26 -16.16
N ILE A 15 -8.07 -10.20 -15.50
CA ILE A 15 -6.83 -9.94 -14.77
C ILE A 15 -5.76 -10.84 -15.37
N SER A 16 -4.66 -10.24 -15.82
CA SER A 16 -3.53 -10.94 -16.42
C SER A 16 -2.28 -10.71 -15.57
N LYS A 17 -1.53 -11.79 -15.34
CA LYS A 17 -0.27 -11.75 -14.60
C LYS A 17 0.89 -11.59 -15.57
N ILE A 18 1.80 -10.69 -15.25
CA ILE A 18 2.97 -10.35 -16.07
C ILE A 18 4.21 -10.39 -15.18
N ASP A 19 5.22 -11.13 -15.61
CA ASP A 19 6.51 -11.24 -14.94
C ASP A 19 7.62 -10.54 -15.75
N SER A 20 8.88 -10.88 -15.48
CA SER A 20 10.06 -10.33 -16.15
C SER A 20 10.11 -10.62 -17.66
N SER A 21 9.34 -11.60 -18.17
CA SER A 21 9.21 -11.87 -19.61
C SER A 21 8.38 -10.82 -20.35
N LEU A 22 7.62 -9.98 -19.62
CA LEU A 22 6.64 -9.04 -20.17
C LEU A 22 5.61 -9.71 -21.11
N LEU A 23 5.32 -10.97 -20.86
CA LEU A 23 4.23 -11.69 -21.51
C LEU A 23 3.13 -11.96 -20.48
N PRO A 24 1.86 -11.93 -20.90
CA PRO A 24 0.78 -12.46 -20.08
C PRO A 24 1.02 -13.93 -19.73
N SER A 25 0.68 -14.34 -18.52
CA SER A 25 0.81 -15.73 -18.06
C SER A 25 0.05 -16.75 -18.92
N ASP A 26 -1.01 -16.31 -19.59
CA ASP A 26 -1.85 -17.08 -20.51
C ASP A 26 -1.45 -16.92 -21.99
N PHE A 27 -0.30 -16.30 -22.27
CA PHE A 27 0.19 -16.10 -23.63
C PHE A 27 0.42 -17.44 -24.34
N SER A 28 -0.16 -17.57 -25.53
CA SER A 28 0.08 -18.69 -26.44
C SER A 28 0.34 -18.17 -27.86
N GLY A 29 1.54 -18.40 -28.38
CA GLY A 29 1.91 -17.95 -29.73
C GLY A 29 3.37 -18.17 -30.10
N ASP A 30 3.68 -17.98 -31.38
CA ASP A 30 5.03 -18.14 -31.94
C ASP A 30 5.98 -16.99 -31.54
N ARG A 31 7.29 -17.20 -31.75
CA ARG A 31 8.35 -16.23 -31.39
C ARG A 31 8.11 -14.82 -31.91
N LYS A 32 7.57 -14.66 -33.12
CA LYS A 32 7.27 -13.35 -33.72
C LYS A 32 6.13 -12.65 -32.96
N ASN A 33 5.08 -13.39 -32.62
CA ASN A 33 3.95 -12.88 -31.86
C ASN A 33 4.37 -12.52 -30.43
N ALA A 34 5.28 -13.30 -29.83
CA ALA A 34 5.84 -13.01 -28.51
C ALA A 34 6.58 -11.66 -28.50
N SER A 35 7.48 -11.41 -29.46
CA SER A 35 8.20 -10.13 -29.54
C SER A 35 7.27 -8.93 -29.70
N GLN A 36 6.21 -9.07 -30.50
CA GLN A 36 5.22 -8.02 -30.67
C GLN A 36 4.40 -7.81 -29.39
N CYS A 37 3.95 -8.90 -28.76
CA CYS A 37 3.22 -8.86 -27.49
C CYS A 37 4.03 -8.16 -26.39
N THR A 38 5.30 -8.53 -26.22
CA THR A 38 6.21 -7.90 -25.26
C THR A 38 6.33 -6.39 -25.48
N ALA A 39 6.36 -5.91 -26.73
CA ALA A 39 6.42 -4.48 -27.02
C ALA A 39 5.12 -3.75 -26.63
N LEU A 40 3.96 -4.36 -26.89
CA LEU A 40 2.66 -3.80 -26.52
C LEU A 40 2.45 -3.79 -25.00
N VAL A 41 2.80 -4.88 -24.31
CA VAL A 41 2.75 -4.95 -22.84
C VAL A 41 3.71 -3.95 -22.21
N ALA A 42 4.89 -3.74 -22.80
CA ALA A 42 5.81 -2.71 -22.33
C ALA A 42 5.19 -1.29 -22.42
N GLU A 43 4.56 -0.96 -23.56
CA GLU A 43 3.86 0.32 -23.75
C GLU A 43 2.77 0.53 -22.68
N ILE A 44 2.01 -0.52 -22.35
CA ILE A 44 0.99 -0.47 -21.29
C ILE A 44 1.62 -0.27 -19.91
N MET A 45 2.65 -1.05 -19.59
CA MET A 45 3.33 -1.02 -18.30
C MET A 45 3.93 0.36 -18.02
N ASP A 46 4.55 0.99 -19.01
CA ASP A 46 5.17 2.30 -18.87
C ASP A 46 4.12 3.40 -18.69
N ALA A 47 3.03 3.35 -19.46
CA ALA A 47 1.93 4.31 -19.33
C ALA A 47 1.22 4.20 -17.97
N MET A 48 0.91 2.97 -17.53
CA MET A 48 0.27 2.72 -16.25
C MET A 48 1.20 3.03 -15.08
N GLY A 49 2.49 2.74 -15.21
CA GLY A 49 3.50 3.12 -14.22
C GLY A 49 3.64 4.63 -14.06
N TYR A 50 3.64 5.37 -15.18
CA TYR A 50 3.67 6.84 -15.16
C TYR A 50 2.42 7.41 -14.49
N ALA A 51 1.24 6.87 -14.82
CA ALA A 51 -0.01 7.29 -14.19
C ALA A 51 0.00 7.02 -12.68
N SER A 52 0.49 5.85 -12.24
CA SER A 52 0.67 5.54 -10.82
C SER A 52 1.60 6.52 -10.11
N ALA A 53 2.77 6.80 -10.69
CA ALA A 53 3.73 7.75 -10.13
C ALA A 53 3.14 9.16 -9.99
N LYS A 54 2.38 9.61 -10.99
CA LYS A 54 1.68 10.90 -10.95
C LYS A 54 0.62 10.95 -9.86
N ALA A 55 -0.18 9.89 -9.69
CA ALA A 55 -1.22 9.82 -8.67
C ALA A 55 -0.68 9.79 -7.24
N GLN A 56 0.56 9.31 -7.07
CA GLN A 56 1.27 9.25 -5.78
C GLN A 56 2.23 10.44 -5.56
N ASP A 57 2.22 11.45 -6.45
CA ASP A 57 3.12 12.60 -6.43
C ASP A 57 4.61 12.23 -6.31
N MET A 58 5.01 11.18 -7.05
CA MET A 58 6.36 10.65 -7.00
C MET A 58 7.25 11.30 -8.06
N GLN A 59 8.42 11.79 -7.63
CA GLN A 59 9.45 12.31 -8.55
C GLN A 59 10.06 11.22 -9.45
N HIS A 60 10.04 9.97 -8.99
CA HIS A 60 10.66 8.85 -9.69
C HIS A 60 9.65 7.75 -10.00
N LEU A 61 9.62 7.34 -11.27
CA LEU A 61 8.84 6.20 -11.73
C LEU A 61 9.30 4.91 -11.05
N ILE A 62 8.44 4.20 -10.32
CA ILE A 62 8.80 2.93 -9.65
C ILE A 62 8.38 1.67 -10.42
N THR A 63 7.55 1.83 -11.44
CA THR A 63 7.01 0.74 -12.25
C THR A 63 7.22 1.08 -13.72
N SER A 64 7.99 0.25 -14.42
CA SER A 64 8.20 0.35 -15.86
C SER A 64 8.53 -1.04 -16.41
N ALA A 65 8.40 -1.21 -17.72
CA ALA A 65 8.76 -2.44 -18.40
C ALA A 65 10.24 -2.81 -18.15
N ASP A 66 11.13 -1.82 -18.26
CA ASP A 66 12.57 -2.02 -18.02
C ASP A 66 12.89 -2.39 -16.57
N LYS A 67 12.19 -1.82 -15.59
CA LYS A 67 12.37 -2.24 -14.20
C LYS A 67 11.88 -3.66 -13.96
N LEU A 68 10.76 -4.04 -14.58
CA LEU A 68 10.19 -5.38 -14.44
C LEU A 68 11.09 -6.46 -15.08
N ARG A 69 11.71 -6.21 -16.23
CA ARG A 69 12.66 -7.15 -16.87
C ARG A 69 13.86 -7.48 -15.97
N ASN A 70 14.30 -6.52 -15.17
CA ASN A 70 15.52 -6.62 -14.36
C ASN A 70 15.26 -7.01 -12.90
N MET A 71 14.00 -7.19 -12.51
CA MET A 71 13.61 -7.47 -11.13
C MET A 71 12.69 -8.70 -11.09
N ASP A 72 12.80 -9.50 -10.03
CA ASP A 72 11.88 -10.63 -9.78
C ASP A 72 10.57 -10.12 -9.15
N HIS A 73 9.85 -9.34 -9.94
CA HIS A 73 8.56 -8.76 -9.58
C HIS A 73 7.47 -9.33 -10.48
N THR A 74 6.24 -9.31 -10.00
CA THR A 74 5.05 -9.70 -10.75
C THR A 74 4.05 -8.56 -10.73
N VAL A 75 3.41 -8.30 -11.87
CA VAL A 75 2.37 -7.29 -12.01
C VAL A 75 1.08 -7.96 -12.43
N TYR A 76 0.01 -7.68 -11.70
CA TYR A 76 -1.35 -7.98 -12.10
C TYR A 76 -1.94 -6.76 -12.80
N LEU A 77 -2.28 -6.88 -14.07
CA LEU A 77 -3.00 -5.87 -14.83
C LEU A 77 -4.47 -6.26 -14.95
N MET A 78 -5.36 -5.30 -14.70
CA MET A 78 -6.79 -5.47 -14.89
C MET A 78 -7.26 -4.76 -16.16
N ILE A 79 -8.01 -5.48 -16.99
CA ILE A 79 -8.58 -5.02 -18.25
C ILE A 79 -10.12 -5.07 -18.15
N GLU A 80 -10.78 -4.03 -18.63
CA GLU A 80 -12.22 -4.03 -18.87
C GLU A 80 -12.45 -4.26 -20.37
N PRO A 81 -12.87 -5.46 -20.81
CA PRO A 81 -12.88 -5.83 -22.23
C PRO A 81 -13.97 -5.11 -23.04
N ASP A 82 -15.08 -4.75 -22.40
CA ASP A 82 -16.25 -4.14 -23.04
C ASP A 82 -16.10 -2.62 -23.24
N ASP A 83 -15.08 -2.01 -22.65
CA ASP A 83 -14.82 -0.57 -22.75
C ASP A 83 -14.21 -0.19 -24.13
N ASN A 84 -14.20 1.09 -24.47
CA ASN A 84 -13.56 1.62 -25.69
C ASN A 84 -14.05 0.91 -26.97
N ASP A 85 -15.37 0.91 -27.19
CA ASP A 85 -16.03 0.26 -28.33
C ASP A 85 -15.63 -1.23 -28.51
N GLY A 86 -15.44 -1.95 -27.40
CA GLY A 86 -15.06 -3.36 -27.40
C GLY A 86 -13.57 -3.62 -27.69
N LYS A 87 -12.73 -2.58 -27.70
CA LYS A 87 -11.26 -2.71 -27.78
C LYS A 87 -10.59 -2.89 -26.41
N GLY A 88 -11.38 -2.73 -25.36
CA GLY A 88 -10.95 -2.82 -23.97
C GLY A 88 -10.19 -1.60 -23.47
N SER A 89 -10.17 -1.44 -22.14
CA SER A 89 -9.36 -0.43 -21.45
C SER A 89 -8.62 -1.03 -20.25
N VAL A 90 -7.45 -0.49 -19.92
CA VAL A 90 -6.71 -0.88 -18.71
C VAL A 90 -7.29 -0.14 -17.51
N VAL A 91 -7.68 -0.88 -16.48
CA VAL A 91 -8.33 -0.37 -15.27
C VAL A 91 -7.33 -0.07 -14.17
N GLY A 92 -6.35 -0.93 -13.96
CA GLY A 92 -5.42 -0.81 -12.84
C GLY A 92 -4.26 -1.79 -12.91
N LEU A 93 -3.27 -1.56 -12.03
CA LEU A 93 -2.08 -2.36 -11.86
C LEU A 93 -1.84 -2.65 -10.37
N LEU A 94 -1.36 -3.85 -10.06
CA LEU A 94 -0.88 -4.23 -8.73
C LEU A 94 0.46 -4.94 -8.90
N LYS A 95 1.54 -4.33 -8.40
CA LYS A 95 2.89 -4.88 -8.46
C LYS A 95 3.27 -5.48 -7.12
N ILE A 96 3.77 -6.71 -7.16
CA ILE A 96 4.33 -7.43 -6.03
C ILE A 96 5.76 -7.88 -6.31
N GLY A 97 6.50 -8.19 -5.25
CA GLY A 97 7.82 -8.79 -5.38
C GLY A 97 8.39 -9.20 -4.02
N VAL A 98 9.29 -10.18 -4.02
CA VAL A 98 9.98 -10.60 -2.80
C VAL A 98 11.13 -9.63 -2.51
N LYS A 99 11.24 -9.19 -1.26
CA LYS A 99 12.35 -8.37 -0.78
C LYS A 99 13.01 -9.02 0.43
N ASN A 100 14.33 -8.89 0.52
CA ASN A 100 15.06 -9.13 1.76
C ASN A 100 14.91 -7.88 2.62
N LEU A 101 14.16 -7.99 3.71
CA LEU A 101 13.88 -6.89 4.63
C LEU A 101 14.54 -7.16 5.97
N PHE A 102 15.08 -6.11 6.58
CA PHE A 102 15.47 -6.09 7.99
C PHE A 102 14.30 -5.52 8.78
N LEU A 103 13.59 -6.39 9.49
CA LEU A 103 12.33 -6.08 10.16
C LEU A 103 12.51 -6.15 11.68
N PHE A 104 11.93 -5.18 12.38
CA PHE A 104 11.86 -5.19 13.84
C PHE A 104 10.66 -6.01 14.28
N ASP A 105 10.85 -6.94 15.21
CA ASP A 105 9.77 -7.68 15.87
C ASP A 105 9.18 -6.87 17.05
N GLU A 106 8.28 -7.49 17.82
CA GLU A 106 7.64 -6.87 19.00
C GLU A 106 8.62 -6.66 20.17
N THR A 107 9.73 -7.40 20.19
CA THR A 107 10.79 -7.27 21.21
C THR A 107 11.81 -6.18 20.86
N GLY A 108 11.73 -5.61 19.65
CA GLY A 108 12.69 -4.66 19.11
C GLY A 108 13.93 -5.32 18.48
N THR A 109 13.93 -6.65 18.32
CA THR A 109 15.02 -7.39 17.67
C THR A 109 14.87 -7.31 16.15
N VAL A 110 16.00 -7.14 15.45
CA VAL A 110 16.04 -7.10 13.98
C VAL A 110 16.20 -8.50 13.42
N HIS A 111 15.30 -8.86 12.50
CA HIS A 111 15.35 -10.11 11.75
C HIS A 111 15.48 -9.83 10.26
N GLU A 112 16.41 -10.51 9.60
CA GLU A 112 16.44 -10.56 8.14
C GLU A 112 15.38 -11.56 7.66
N SER A 113 14.45 -11.10 6.81
CA SER A 113 13.35 -11.93 6.30
C SER A 113 13.10 -11.69 4.83
N LYS A 114 12.89 -12.77 4.08
CA LYS A 114 12.38 -12.75 2.71
C LYS A 114 10.86 -12.63 2.75
N SER A 115 10.35 -11.44 2.44
CA SER A 115 8.92 -11.12 2.55
C SER A 115 8.33 -10.76 1.20
N LEU A 116 7.13 -11.28 0.91
CA LEU A 116 6.36 -10.84 -0.24
C LEU A 116 5.80 -9.45 0.03
N CYS A 117 6.06 -8.53 -0.90
CA CYS A 117 5.75 -7.13 -0.72
C CYS A 117 4.75 -6.62 -1.77
N ILE A 118 3.87 -5.71 -1.36
CA ILE A 118 3.14 -4.83 -2.27
C ILE A 118 4.04 -3.63 -2.56
N LEU A 119 4.35 -3.41 -3.83
CA LEU A 119 5.37 -2.47 -4.28
C LEU A 119 4.82 -1.31 -5.11
N ASP A 120 3.64 -1.48 -5.70
CA ASP A 120 2.90 -0.42 -6.39
C ASP A 120 1.44 -0.87 -6.53
N PHE A 121 0.48 0.02 -6.32
CA PHE A 121 -0.93 -0.31 -6.46
C PHE A 121 -1.71 0.91 -6.93
N TYR A 122 -2.29 0.79 -8.12
CA TYR A 122 -2.96 1.89 -8.77
C TYR A 122 -4.18 1.43 -9.55
N VAL A 123 -5.27 2.18 -9.41
CA VAL A 123 -6.47 2.07 -10.22
C VAL A 123 -6.67 3.43 -10.87
N HIS A 124 -6.91 3.42 -12.18
CA HIS A 124 -7.14 4.63 -12.96
C HIS A 124 -8.22 5.50 -12.32
N GLU A 125 -8.02 6.82 -12.30
CA GLU A 125 -8.80 7.77 -11.48
C GLU A 125 -10.31 7.65 -11.78
N SER A 126 -10.68 7.52 -13.05
CA SER A 126 -12.07 7.36 -13.49
C SER A 126 -12.76 6.07 -13.04
N LYS A 127 -11.99 5.08 -12.55
CA LYS A 127 -12.46 3.77 -12.10
C LYS A 127 -12.18 3.56 -10.59
N GLN A 128 -11.75 4.58 -9.85
CA GLN A 128 -11.54 4.46 -8.41
C GLN A 128 -12.88 4.39 -7.66
N ARG A 129 -12.87 3.75 -6.49
CA ARG A 129 -14.03 3.60 -5.58
C ARG A 129 -15.22 2.79 -6.14
N THR A 130 -15.05 2.09 -7.26
CA THR A 130 -16.07 1.19 -7.86
C THR A 130 -15.86 -0.29 -7.53
N GLY A 131 -14.84 -0.64 -6.74
CA GLY A 131 -14.57 -2.02 -6.32
C GLY A 131 -13.43 -2.74 -7.08
N TYR A 132 -12.93 -2.17 -8.18
CA TYR A 132 -11.83 -2.77 -8.95
C TYR A 132 -10.55 -3.01 -8.14
N GLY A 133 -10.21 -2.09 -7.24
CA GLY A 133 -9.07 -2.27 -6.34
C GLY A 133 -9.22 -3.52 -5.45
N LYS A 134 -10.43 -3.78 -4.94
CA LYS A 134 -10.69 -4.98 -4.15
C LYS A 134 -10.57 -6.24 -5.01
N LYS A 135 -11.20 -6.23 -6.20
CA LYS A 135 -11.14 -7.35 -7.14
C LYS A 135 -9.69 -7.69 -7.55
N LEU A 136 -8.85 -6.69 -7.80
CA LEU A 136 -7.44 -6.88 -8.15
C LEU A 136 -6.62 -7.43 -6.97
N TYR A 137 -6.85 -6.90 -5.77
CA TYR A 137 -6.15 -7.36 -4.57
C TYR A 137 -6.58 -8.78 -4.16
N ASP A 138 -7.88 -9.07 -4.17
CA ASP A 138 -8.42 -10.42 -3.88
C ASP A 138 -7.82 -11.46 -4.84
N TYR A 139 -7.74 -11.14 -6.14
CA TYR A 139 -7.12 -12.02 -7.13
C TYR A 139 -5.66 -12.31 -6.80
N MET A 140 -4.89 -11.28 -6.44
CA MET A 140 -3.48 -11.46 -6.05
C MET A 140 -3.34 -12.32 -4.79
N LEU A 141 -4.20 -12.13 -3.77
CA LEU A 141 -4.17 -12.97 -2.57
C LEU A 141 -4.45 -14.44 -2.89
N GLN A 142 -5.40 -14.70 -3.80
CA GLN A 142 -5.73 -16.06 -4.25
C GLN A 142 -4.59 -16.69 -5.05
N ASP A 143 -4.01 -15.98 -6.03
CA ASP A 143 -2.87 -16.48 -6.83
C ASP A 143 -1.66 -16.78 -5.95
N GLN A 144 -1.38 -15.93 -4.97
CA GLN A 144 -0.24 -16.07 -4.07
C GLN A 144 -0.51 -16.96 -2.86
N ASN A 145 -1.76 -17.40 -2.67
CA ASN A 145 -2.22 -18.16 -1.51
C ASN A 145 -1.73 -17.56 -0.18
N ILE A 146 -1.94 -16.26 0.00
CA ILE A 146 -1.44 -15.49 1.14
C ILE A 146 -2.57 -14.69 1.79
N ILE A 147 -2.51 -14.55 3.12
CA ILE A 147 -3.43 -13.69 3.87
C ILE A 147 -2.91 -12.24 3.93
N PRO A 148 -3.78 -11.22 3.98
CA PRO A 148 -3.37 -9.81 3.88
C PRO A 148 -2.33 -9.35 4.90
N CYS A 149 -2.42 -9.79 6.16
CA CYS A 149 -1.49 -9.38 7.22
C CYS A 149 -0.06 -9.92 7.05
N LYS A 150 0.16 -10.87 6.13
CA LYS A 150 1.49 -11.43 5.79
C LYS A 150 2.21 -10.69 4.68
N LEU A 151 1.61 -9.63 4.14
CA LEU A 151 2.24 -8.79 3.12
C LEU A 151 2.92 -7.60 3.79
N ALA A 152 4.18 -7.36 3.40
CA ALA A 152 4.84 -6.10 3.70
C ALA A 152 4.45 -5.05 2.64
N ILE A 153 4.29 -3.79 3.02
CA ILE A 153 3.83 -2.75 2.10
C ILE A 153 4.83 -1.62 2.02
N ASP A 154 5.39 -1.37 0.83
CA ASP A 154 6.34 -0.28 0.61
C ASP A 154 5.60 1.06 0.49
N LYS A 155 5.81 1.96 1.46
CA LYS A 155 5.28 3.35 1.46
C LYS A 155 3.80 3.45 1.07
N PRO A 156 2.87 2.80 1.81
CA PRO A 156 1.45 2.90 1.48
C PRO A 156 0.95 4.35 1.56
N SER A 157 0.09 4.72 0.61
CA SER A 157 -0.68 5.96 0.69
C SER A 157 -1.79 5.85 1.74
N GLU A 158 -2.29 6.98 2.23
CA GLU A 158 -3.42 7.01 3.17
C GLU A 158 -4.68 6.35 2.59
N ASN A 159 -4.89 6.51 1.28
CA ASN A 159 -5.97 5.84 0.55
C ASN A 159 -5.81 4.32 0.59
N PHE A 160 -4.58 3.82 0.43
CA PHE A 160 -4.32 2.40 0.47
C PHE A 160 -4.47 1.82 1.88
N LEU A 161 -3.98 2.52 2.91
CA LEU A 161 -4.24 2.10 4.30
C LEU A 161 -5.73 2.06 4.63
N SER A 162 -6.49 3.07 4.22
CA SER A 162 -7.94 3.11 4.41
C SER A 162 -8.65 1.97 3.68
N PHE A 163 -8.16 1.61 2.50
CA PHE A 163 -8.62 0.44 1.75
C PHE A 163 -8.34 -0.87 2.51
N LEU A 164 -7.14 -1.03 3.06
CA LEU A 164 -6.74 -2.23 3.81
C LEU A 164 -7.55 -2.39 5.09
N TYR A 165 -7.75 -1.29 5.83
CA TYR A 165 -8.61 -1.27 7.02
C TYR A 165 -10.05 -1.66 6.67
N LYS A 166 -10.63 -1.01 5.66
CA LYS A 166 -12.03 -1.24 5.26
C LYS A 166 -12.30 -2.67 4.79
N HIS A 167 -11.40 -3.24 4.00
CA HIS A 167 -11.66 -4.51 3.30
C HIS A 167 -11.05 -5.74 3.99
N TYR A 168 -10.02 -5.57 4.79
CA TYR A 168 -9.29 -6.67 5.42
C TYR A 168 -9.06 -6.49 6.93
N GLY A 169 -9.59 -5.42 7.54
CA GLY A 169 -9.49 -5.19 8.98
C GLY A 169 -8.07 -4.86 9.47
N LEU A 170 -7.14 -4.55 8.56
CA LEU A 170 -5.75 -4.23 8.91
C LEU A 170 -5.68 -2.84 9.55
N ALA A 171 -5.66 -2.82 10.89
CA ALA A 171 -5.73 -1.58 11.67
C ALA A 171 -4.41 -1.26 12.39
N LYS A 172 -3.82 -2.25 13.08
CA LYS A 172 -2.66 -2.05 13.93
C LYS A 172 -1.38 -2.22 13.12
N ILE A 173 -0.67 -1.12 12.91
CA ILE A 173 0.61 -1.08 12.21
C ILE A 173 1.74 -1.44 13.19
N HIS A 174 2.64 -2.31 12.76
CA HIS A 174 3.90 -2.57 13.45
C HIS A 174 4.95 -1.55 13.02
N PRO A 175 5.47 -0.71 13.93
CA PRO A 175 6.44 0.31 13.57
C PRO A 175 7.75 -0.27 13.02
N GLN A 176 8.24 0.27 11.90
CA GLN A 176 9.51 -0.14 11.27
C GLN A 176 10.43 1.07 11.06
N ASN A 177 11.75 0.87 11.17
CA ASN A 177 12.75 1.91 10.90
C ASN A 177 12.99 2.13 9.38
N ASN A 178 12.46 1.24 8.55
CA ASN A 178 12.44 1.39 7.09
C ASN A 178 11.12 2.06 6.65
N ASN A 179 10.85 2.11 5.34
CA ASN A 179 9.62 2.72 4.82
C ASN A 179 8.50 1.69 4.58
N PHE A 180 8.69 0.45 5.04
CA PHE A 180 7.68 -0.60 4.94
C PHE A 180 6.71 -0.52 6.11
N VAL A 181 5.47 -0.85 5.83
CA VAL A 181 4.40 -1.03 6.81
C VAL A 181 4.09 -2.51 6.91
N LEU A 182 4.12 -3.02 8.14
CA LEU A 182 3.62 -4.35 8.48
C LEU A 182 2.41 -4.17 9.39
N PHE A 183 1.53 -5.17 9.42
CA PHE A 183 0.39 -5.19 10.34
C PHE A 183 0.57 -6.28 11.39
N GLU A 184 -0.18 -6.17 12.48
CA GLU A 184 -0.31 -7.24 13.48
C GLU A 184 -0.65 -8.58 12.82
N GLY A 185 -0.10 -9.66 13.34
CA GLY A 185 -0.17 -11.00 12.74
C GLY A 185 0.90 -11.26 11.68
N PHE A 186 1.74 -10.30 11.27
CA PHE A 186 2.79 -10.52 10.28
C PHE A 186 3.80 -11.59 10.72
N PHE A 187 4.25 -11.57 11.97
CA PHE A 187 5.26 -12.50 12.50
C PHE A 187 4.70 -13.80 13.08
N GLU A 188 3.38 -13.92 13.24
CA GLU A 188 2.77 -15.10 13.87
C GLU A 188 2.89 -16.35 12.98
N GLU A 189 3.52 -17.42 13.46
CA GLU A 189 3.48 -18.70 12.74
C GLU A 189 2.06 -19.28 12.80
N HIS A 190 1.32 -19.24 11.70
CA HIS A 190 0.18 -20.12 11.55
C HIS A 190 0.72 -21.54 11.43
N LYS A 191 0.65 -22.32 12.52
CA LYS A 191 0.60 -23.77 12.42
C LYS A 191 -0.47 -24.10 11.39
N THR A 192 -0.05 -24.67 10.28
CA THR A 192 -0.93 -25.08 9.19
C THR A 192 -2.01 -26.02 9.71
N ALA A 193 -3.21 -25.49 9.91
CA ALA A 193 -4.44 -26.26 9.83
C ALA A 193 -5.20 -25.71 8.62
N PRO A 194 -5.61 -26.55 7.65
CA PRO A 194 -6.53 -26.15 6.61
C PRO A 194 -7.89 -25.95 7.30
N THR A 195 -8.13 -24.76 7.81
CA THR A 195 -9.44 -24.38 8.35
C THR A 195 -9.97 -23.32 7.41
N GLU A 196 -10.94 -23.77 6.61
CA GLU A 196 -12.06 -23.01 6.08
C GLU A 196 -12.15 -21.60 6.67
N PHE A 197 -12.21 -20.60 5.78
CA PHE A 197 -12.60 -19.23 6.13
C PHE A 197 -13.67 -19.27 7.23
N PRO A 198 -13.47 -18.60 8.38
CA PRO A 198 -14.45 -18.64 9.45
C PRO A 198 -15.74 -18.01 8.92
N SER A 199 -16.66 -18.88 8.54
CA SER A 199 -18.08 -18.62 8.35
C SER A 199 -18.67 -18.42 9.73
N SER A 200 -18.26 -17.34 10.41
CA SER A 200 -18.78 -16.96 11.73
C SER A 200 -18.81 -15.45 11.86
N TYR A 201 -19.61 -14.83 11.00
CA TYR A 201 -20.38 -13.64 11.35
C TYR A 201 -21.87 -13.97 11.15
N SER A 202 -22.37 -14.93 11.92
CA SER A 202 -23.81 -15.15 12.08
C SER A 202 -24.18 -14.84 13.52
N HIS A 203 -24.85 -13.70 13.71
CA HIS A 203 -25.65 -13.46 14.90
C HIS A 203 -26.99 -14.18 14.77
N HIS A 204 -27.25 -15.13 15.66
CA HIS A 204 -28.58 -15.55 16.10
C HIS A 204 -28.62 -15.29 17.62
N GLY A 205 -29.66 -14.79 18.28
CA GLY A 205 -31.06 -14.45 17.95
C GLY A 205 -31.64 -13.62 19.13
N PRO A 206 -32.92 -13.74 19.57
CA PRO A 206 -34.13 -14.25 18.92
C PRO A 206 -35.33 -13.24 18.89
N LEU A 207 -36.43 -13.70 18.29
CA LEU A 207 -37.75 -13.08 17.99
C LEU A 207 -38.46 -12.19 19.05
N SER A 208 -39.18 -11.14 18.62
CA SER A 208 -40.67 -11.11 18.53
C SER A 208 -41.29 -9.69 18.48
N HIS A 209 -42.35 -9.57 17.66
CA HIS A 209 -43.54 -8.71 17.76
C HIS A 209 -43.45 -7.15 17.83
N ILE A 210 -43.87 -6.55 16.70
CA ILE A 210 -44.72 -5.36 16.47
C ILE A 210 -45.18 -4.60 17.73
N ASP A 211 -44.80 -3.32 17.89
CA ASP A 211 -45.79 -2.24 17.77
C ASP A 211 -45.22 -0.84 17.51
N ASN A 212 -46.07 -0.05 16.87
CA ASN A 212 -45.92 1.28 16.28
C ASN A 212 -45.72 2.39 17.34
N SER A 213 -44.77 3.33 17.16
CA SER A 213 -44.86 4.75 17.57
C SER A 213 -43.52 5.51 17.48
N GLY A 214 -43.45 6.49 16.58
CA GLY A 214 -42.93 7.83 16.90
C GLY A 214 -41.42 8.10 16.90
N HIS A 215 -41.01 8.91 15.92
CA HIS A 215 -39.99 9.97 15.97
C HIS A 215 -38.55 9.71 15.48
N ASN A 216 -38.32 10.22 14.26
CA ASN A 216 -37.14 10.87 13.69
C ASN A 216 -35.85 10.92 14.51
N CYS A 217 -34.77 10.44 13.88
CA CYS A 217 -33.49 11.18 13.79
C CYS A 217 -32.54 10.57 12.74
N PHE A 218 -32.81 10.86 11.46
CA PHE A 218 -31.71 11.18 10.53
C PHE A 218 -31.29 12.61 10.87
N ASP A 219 -30.13 12.75 11.51
CA ASP A 219 -29.20 13.87 11.41
C ASP A 219 -28.21 13.81 12.58
N SER A 220 -27.03 13.22 12.36
CA SER A 220 -25.76 13.87 12.72
C SER A 220 -24.53 13.06 12.32
N PRO A 221 -23.44 13.75 11.89
CA PRO A 221 -22.22 13.14 11.39
C PRO A 221 -21.19 13.01 12.51
N THR A 222 -21.05 11.85 13.14
CA THR A 222 -19.84 11.52 13.93
C THR A 222 -19.87 10.07 14.42
N VAL A 223 -19.22 9.19 13.68
CA VAL A 223 -18.56 8.03 14.30
C VAL A 223 -17.09 8.13 13.90
N ARG A 224 -16.36 9.01 14.58
CA ARG A 224 -14.90 8.92 14.64
C ARG A 224 -14.58 7.67 15.48
N SER A 225 -14.16 6.60 14.81
CA SER A 225 -13.51 5.49 15.49
C SER A 225 -12.19 6.01 16.06
N THR A 226 -12.10 6.07 17.39
CA THR A 226 -11.00 6.67 18.15
C THR A 226 -9.68 5.87 18.12
N SER A 227 -9.60 4.78 17.35
CA SER A 227 -8.42 3.90 17.28
C SER A 227 -7.68 3.89 15.94
N TYR A 228 -8.29 4.33 14.84
CA TYR A 228 -7.63 4.37 13.54
C TYR A 228 -7.04 5.76 13.30
N SER A 229 -5.76 5.92 13.65
CA SER A 229 -4.99 7.13 13.33
C SER A 229 -3.90 6.78 12.31
N PRO A 230 -4.17 6.93 11.00
CA PRO A 230 -3.18 6.66 9.97
C PRO A 230 -1.98 7.61 10.05
N HIS A 231 -1.99 8.68 10.84
CA HIS A 231 -0.86 9.60 10.96
C HIS A 231 0.29 9.11 11.86
N LEU A 232 0.24 7.88 12.39
CA LEU A 232 1.17 7.37 13.40
C LEU A 232 2.11 6.24 12.92
N TYR A 233 2.49 6.20 11.64
CA TYR A 233 3.49 5.25 11.15
C TYR A 233 4.66 5.94 10.44
N GLY A 234 5.84 5.31 10.49
CA GLY A 234 7.07 5.81 9.88
C GLY A 234 8.27 5.74 10.83
N ARG A 235 9.45 6.08 10.31
CA ARG A 235 10.76 5.90 11.00
C ARG A 235 10.86 6.50 12.40
N HIS A 236 10.04 7.51 12.71
CA HIS A 236 10.04 8.18 14.01
C HIS A 236 9.26 7.43 15.11
N MET A 237 8.40 6.48 14.72
CA MET A 237 7.57 5.68 15.62
C MET A 237 8.17 4.31 15.95
N ALA A 238 9.24 3.92 15.24
CA ALA A 238 9.89 2.64 15.46
C ALA A 238 10.75 2.62 16.73
N PHE A 239 10.88 1.43 17.32
CA PHE A 239 11.70 1.24 18.50
C PHE A 239 13.14 1.66 18.20
N LYS A 240 13.67 2.57 19.02
CA LYS A 240 15.06 3.00 18.98
C LYS A 240 15.76 2.39 20.20
N PRO A 241 16.69 1.45 20.02
CA PRO A 241 17.55 1.05 21.12
C PRO A 241 18.29 2.28 21.65
N HIS A 242 18.48 2.35 22.97
CA HIS A 242 19.26 3.41 23.61
C HIS A 242 20.69 3.34 23.06
N ASP A 243 21.13 4.40 22.38
CA ASP A 243 22.46 4.50 21.78
C ASP A 243 23.31 5.46 22.61
N THR A 244 24.32 4.90 23.28
CA THR A 244 25.28 5.63 24.13
C THR A 244 26.12 6.65 23.36
N MET A 245 26.14 6.59 22.01
CA MET A 245 26.85 7.56 21.19
C MET A 245 26.18 8.95 21.18
N GLY A 246 24.86 9.01 21.39
CA GLY A 246 24.12 10.28 21.45
C GLY A 246 24.40 11.10 22.71
N GLU A 247 24.64 10.43 23.84
CA GLU A 247 24.92 11.08 25.13
C GLU A 247 26.32 11.71 25.19
N ILE A 248 27.28 11.18 24.42
CA ILE A 248 28.66 11.70 24.39
C ILE A 248 28.74 13.07 23.69
N VAL A 249 27.85 13.34 22.72
CA VAL A 249 27.84 14.62 21.98
C VAL A 249 27.22 15.76 22.81
N GLU A 250 26.27 15.47 23.70
CA GLU A 250 25.69 16.49 24.59
C GLU A 250 26.60 16.88 25.77
N GLN A 251 27.52 16.01 26.18
CA GLN A 251 28.46 16.30 27.27
C GLN A 251 29.67 17.18 26.86
N GLY A 252 29.79 17.53 25.58
CA GLY A 252 30.89 18.34 25.04
C GLY A 252 30.66 19.86 24.97
N ARG A 253 29.52 20.38 25.43
CA ARG A 253 29.26 21.84 25.47
C ARG A 253 29.58 22.41 26.85
N PRO A 254 30.67 23.19 27.03
CA PRO A 254 30.86 23.93 28.27
C PRO A 254 29.81 25.06 28.36
N ASN A 255 29.10 25.08 29.49
CA ASN A 255 28.19 26.14 29.90
C ASN A 255 28.91 27.50 29.97
N SER A 256 28.63 28.41 29.04
CA SER A 256 28.91 29.83 29.22
C SER A 256 27.60 30.59 29.45
N THR A 257 27.17 30.65 30.71
CA THR A 257 26.20 31.66 31.15
C THR A 257 26.91 32.58 32.14
N GLN A 258 27.39 33.72 31.67
CA GLN A 258 27.69 34.87 32.52
C GLN A 258 27.11 36.12 31.85
N SER A 259 26.02 36.62 32.42
CA SER A 259 25.47 37.95 32.18
C SER A 259 26.22 38.97 33.05
N PRO A 260 26.71 40.10 32.53
CA PRO A 260 27.14 41.19 33.38
C PRO A 260 25.96 42.16 33.63
N THR A 261 25.77 42.48 34.90
CA THR A 261 25.04 43.63 35.41
C THR A 261 25.72 44.94 34.98
N SER A 262 24.97 45.93 34.51
CA SER A 262 25.37 47.34 34.66
C SER A 262 24.17 48.24 34.93
N SER A 263 24.31 48.99 36.01
CA SER A 263 23.38 49.95 36.56
C SER A 263 23.55 51.32 35.87
N GLY A 264 22.42 51.98 35.58
CA GLY A 264 22.23 53.43 35.65
C GLY A 264 23.00 54.35 34.68
N LEU A 265 22.25 55.08 33.84
CA LEU A 265 22.36 56.54 33.75
C LEU A 265 21.20 57.13 32.94
N VAL A 266 20.46 57.99 33.62
CA VAL A 266 19.39 58.85 33.12
C VAL A 266 20.03 60.00 32.34
N PHE A 267 19.56 60.32 31.14
CA PHE A 267 19.66 61.68 30.60
C PHE A 267 18.43 62.07 29.79
N SER A 268 17.81 63.15 30.27
CA SER A 268 16.71 63.89 29.69
C SER A 268 17.16 64.64 28.44
N ARG A 269 16.33 64.67 27.40
CA ARG A 269 16.43 65.60 26.26
C ARG A 269 15.33 66.65 26.41
N MET A 270 15.73 67.89 26.69
CA MET A 270 14.98 69.10 26.38
C MET A 270 15.72 69.84 25.27
N ALA A 271 14.92 70.43 24.36
CA ALA A 271 15.23 71.26 23.20
C ALA A 271 15.79 70.53 21.97
#